data_AF-A0A812STG4-F1
#
_entry.id   AF-A0A812STG4-F1
#
_cell.length_a   1.000
_cell.length_b   1.000
_cell.length_c   1.000
_cell.angle_alpha   90.00
_cell.angle_beta   90.00
_cell.angle_gamma   90.00
#
_symmetry.space_group_name_H-M   'P 1'
#
loop_
_entity.id
_entity.type
_entity.pdbx_description
1 polymer ?
#
loop_
_entity_poly.entity_id
_entity_poly.type
_entity_poly.pdbx_seq_one_letter_code
_entity_poly.pdbx_strand_id
1 'polypeptide(L)'
;MAANREHAPLSPRYLVHATHLADEQQEDTLGIHPVDDNVRAIQNDYMISGFLVDEGFVALATLTGCDGRIHSPRIALICAIELLLLALLIAKAVTLFVCSFIADLERARWTNACKFWWEVLPELTSFSAMRLLHCATPSVVLADVFSFAAYAGPRAELDGYATGFRLWLVFTLKKLMCLVIGIDAFLFKVRVAYSDIHKDELGPWSFLSLTMFIVQILGIVQLSMFVRDRIFLFIFGGEDSIMQPAERALKSIWQAMVVRKVCQLFEWQKATAILITFDEDDFQKLVLNENGDIHESLMSTSVGSWDPLAESAVFASESLLSRISEDDKEEHTV
;
A
#
# COMPACT_ATOMS: atom_id res chain seq x y z
N MET A 1 48.85 -20.36 68.45
CA MET A 1 49.77 -19.36 67.85
C MET A 1 49.01 -18.60 66.78
N ALA A 2 48.34 -17.51 67.19
CA ALA A 2 47.60 -16.61 66.32
C ALA A 2 48.47 -15.36 66.11
N ALA A 3 48.88 -15.12 64.86
CA ALA A 3 49.68 -13.95 64.50
C ALA A 3 48.72 -12.80 64.16
N ASN A 4 48.71 -11.82 65.05
CA ASN A 4 48.02 -10.55 64.94
C ASN A 4 48.76 -9.67 63.91
N ARG A 5 48.17 -9.43 62.73
CA ARG A 5 48.68 -8.46 61.74
C ARG A 5 47.88 -7.18 61.87
N GLU A 6 48.52 -6.17 62.43
CA GLU A 6 48.03 -4.79 62.51
C GLU A 6 47.93 -4.20 61.10
N HIS A 7 46.73 -3.78 60.72
CA HIS A 7 46.48 -3.00 59.50
C HIS A 7 46.82 -1.53 59.76
N ALA A 8 47.83 -1.03 59.07
CA ALA A 8 48.13 0.40 59.04
C ALA A 8 47.05 1.16 58.25
N PRO A 9 46.59 2.33 58.73
CA PRO A 9 45.61 3.15 58.02
C PRO A 9 46.26 3.80 56.79
N LEU A 10 45.74 3.48 55.60
CA LEU A 10 46.12 4.11 54.33
C LEU A 10 45.75 5.60 54.35
N SER A 11 46.72 6.44 53.98
CA SER A 11 46.59 7.89 53.92
C SER A 11 45.55 8.35 52.87
N PRO A 12 44.66 9.31 53.18
CA PRO A 12 43.57 9.75 52.31
C PRO A 12 44.01 10.46 51.02
N ARG A 13 45.31 10.73 50.83
CA ARG A 13 45.83 11.37 49.61
C ARG A 13 45.92 10.47 48.39
N TYR A 14 45.83 9.15 48.54
CA TYR A 14 45.85 8.22 47.40
C TYR A 14 44.46 7.86 46.85
N LEU A 15 43.37 8.19 47.57
CA LEU A 15 42.01 7.86 47.14
C LEU A 15 41.45 8.83 46.08
N VAL A 16 41.92 10.08 46.07
CA VAL A 16 41.45 11.12 45.13
C VAL A 16 42.09 10.97 43.75
N HIS A 17 43.28 10.39 43.66
CA HIS A 17 43.94 10.18 42.36
C HIS A 17 43.47 8.90 41.64
N ALA A 18 42.94 7.91 42.37
CA ALA A 18 42.40 6.68 41.80
C ALA A 18 40.98 6.85 41.25
N THR A 19 40.20 7.81 41.75
CA THR A 19 38.86 8.13 41.22
C THR A 19 38.94 8.90 39.91
N HIS A 20 39.93 9.78 39.74
CA HIS A 20 40.09 10.53 38.49
C HIS A 20 40.64 9.69 37.31
N LEU A 21 41.41 8.62 37.61
CA LEU A 21 41.89 7.66 36.59
C LEU A 21 40.84 6.60 36.22
N ALA A 22 39.84 6.37 37.09
CA ALA A 22 38.74 5.46 36.79
C ALA A 22 37.70 6.10 35.85
N ASP A 23 37.48 7.43 35.94
CA ASP A 23 36.59 8.13 35.01
C ASP A 23 37.20 8.28 33.61
N GLU A 24 38.51 8.49 33.47
CA GLU A 24 39.17 8.57 32.15
C GLU A 24 39.27 7.22 31.42
N GLN A 25 39.33 6.08 32.12
CA GLN A 25 39.32 4.76 31.47
C GLN A 25 37.92 4.24 31.13
N GLN A 26 36.86 4.85 31.66
CA GLN A 26 35.48 4.41 31.43
C GLN A 26 34.85 5.07 30.19
N GLU A 27 35.38 6.18 29.70
CA GLU A 27 35.00 6.75 28.39
C GLU A 27 35.58 5.96 27.21
N ASP A 28 36.74 5.31 27.36
CA ASP A 28 37.35 4.50 26.29
C ASP A 28 36.71 3.10 26.13
N THR A 29 35.86 2.67 27.07
CA THR A 29 35.18 1.35 26.98
C THR A 29 33.80 1.40 26.32
N LEU A 30 33.21 2.59 26.15
CA LEU A 30 32.16 2.80 25.17
C LEU A 30 32.83 3.21 23.87
N GLY A 31 33.27 2.22 23.09
CA GLY A 31 33.78 2.40 21.73
C GLY A 31 32.71 2.92 20.75
N ILE A 32 32.09 4.05 21.07
CA ILE A 32 31.27 4.85 20.18
C ILE A 32 32.26 5.60 19.32
N HIS A 33 32.56 5.02 18.15
CA HIS A 33 33.48 5.61 17.19
C HIS A 33 32.93 7.00 16.78
N PRO A 34 33.67 8.11 17.01
CA PRO A 34 33.23 9.47 16.65
C PRO A 34 33.02 9.68 15.14
N VAL A 35 33.32 8.68 14.32
CA VAL A 35 33.04 8.64 12.89
C VAL A 35 31.54 8.56 12.61
N ASP A 36 30.76 7.88 13.47
CA ASP A 36 29.33 7.65 13.23
C ASP A 36 28.48 8.93 13.37
N ASP A 37 28.87 9.85 14.26
CA ASP A 37 28.10 11.08 14.51
C ASP A 37 28.23 12.09 13.35
N ASN A 38 29.41 12.19 12.73
CA ASN A 38 29.59 13.03 11.54
C ASN A 38 28.83 12.49 10.33
N VAL A 39 28.79 11.16 10.15
CA VAL A 39 28.01 10.54 9.06
C VAL A 39 26.51 10.78 9.27
N ARG A 40 26.02 10.69 10.52
CA ARG A 40 24.61 10.99 10.86
C ARG A 40 24.26 12.46 10.68
N ALA A 41 25.14 13.38 11.07
CA ALA A 41 24.93 14.82 10.89
C ALA A 41 24.83 15.17 9.39
N ILE A 42 25.76 14.67 8.58
CA ILE A 42 25.76 14.85 7.13
C ILE A 42 24.51 14.22 6.50
N GLN A 43 24.04 13.06 6.99
CA GLN A 43 22.84 12.42 6.45
C GLN A 43 21.54 13.23 6.66
N ASN A 44 21.43 14.01 7.73
CA ASN A 44 20.22 14.78 8.02
C ASN A 44 20.04 16.00 7.09
N ASP A 45 21.10 16.51 6.46
CA ASP A 45 21.04 17.74 5.65
C ASP A 45 20.49 17.54 4.23
N TYR A 46 20.42 16.30 3.73
CA TYR A 46 20.04 16.02 2.33
C TYR A 46 18.60 15.55 2.14
N MET A 47 17.67 15.87 3.03
CA MET A 47 16.24 15.59 2.80
C MET A 47 15.54 16.86 2.28
N ILE A 48 14.92 16.77 1.11
CA ILE A 48 14.28 17.92 0.43
C ILE A 48 13.08 18.40 1.26
N SER A 49 12.32 17.47 1.85
CA SER A 49 11.26 17.78 2.81
C SER A 49 11.75 18.43 4.09
N GLY A 50 13.04 18.31 4.45
CA GLY A 50 13.58 18.91 5.67
C GLY A 50 13.31 20.41 5.76
N PHE A 51 13.45 21.12 4.64
CA PHE A 51 13.18 22.55 4.57
C PHE A 51 11.70 22.91 4.83
N LEU A 52 10.76 22.07 4.40
CA LEU A 52 9.32 22.29 4.58
C LEU A 52 8.82 21.82 5.95
N VAL A 53 9.44 20.77 6.49
CA VAL A 53 9.01 20.10 7.72
C VAL A 53 9.52 20.81 8.96
N ASP A 54 10.71 21.42 8.93
CA ASP A 54 11.28 22.06 10.11
C ASP A 54 10.39 23.17 10.67
N GLU A 55 9.91 24.07 9.81
CA GLU A 55 9.03 25.18 10.22
C GLU A 55 7.68 24.67 10.78
N GLY A 56 7.07 23.69 10.10
CA GLY A 56 5.79 23.10 10.54
C GLY A 56 5.92 22.27 11.82
N PHE A 57 7.03 21.55 11.98
CA PHE A 57 7.27 20.71 13.15
C PHE A 57 7.65 21.53 14.37
N VAL A 58 8.43 22.61 14.22
CA VAL A 58 8.71 23.55 15.32
C VAL A 58 7.39 24.15 15.81
N ALA A 59 6.49 24.54 14.91
CA ALA A 59 5.17 25.02 15.29
C ALA A 59 4.34 23.95 16.03
N LEU A 60 4.33 22.69 15.54
CA LEU A 60 3.58 21.59 16.15
C LEU A 60 4.16 21.14 17.50
N ALA A 61 5.48 21.07 17.63
CA ALA A 61 6.17 20.73 18.87
C ALA A 61 5.91 21.78 19.95
N THR A 62 5.94 23.06 19.56
CA THR A 62 5.54 24.19 20.42
C THR A 62 4.08 24.06 20.86
N LEU A 63 3.20 23.60 19.97
CA LEU A 63 1.75 23.46 20.26
C LEU A 63 1.43 22.24 21.14
N THR A 64 2.23 21.18 21.06
CA THR A 64 2.05 19.93 21.82
C THR A 64 2.83 19.89 23.14
N GLY A 65 3.73 20.85 23.40
CA GLY A 65 4.51 20.93 24.64
C GLY A 65 5.55 19.82 24.80
N CYS A 66 5.91 19.15 23.71
CA CYS A 66 6.91 18.08 23.68
C CYS A 66 8.32 18.67 23.58
N ASP A 67 8.80 19.29 24.65
CA ASP A 67 10.16 19.83 24.72
C ASP A 67 11.21 18.71 24.84
N GLY A 68 11.92 18.43 23.73
CA GLY A 68 13.38 18.30 23.80
C GLY A 68 14.05 16.92 23.89
N ARG A 69 13.41 15.79 23.56
CA ARG A 69 14.12 14.48 23.55
C ARG A 69 14.10 13.66 22.27
N ILE A 70 13.44 14.11 21.21
CA ILE A 70 13.44 13.36 19.94
C ILE A 70 14.70 13.75 19.17
N HIS A 71 15.70 12.86 19.16
CA HIS A 71 16.99 13.07 18.47
C HIS A 71 16.86 13.26 16.94
N SER A 72 15.71 12.90 16.35
CA SER A 72 15.42 13.10 14.92
C SER A 72 13.92 13.30 14.67
N PRO A 73 13.35 14.51 14.87
CA PRO A 73 11.92 14.75 14.73
C PRO A 73 11.36 14.43 13.33
N ARG A 74 12.19 14.61 12.30
CA ARG A 74 11.84 14.36 10.89
C ARG A 74 11.55 12.89 10.61
N ILE A 75 12.43 12.00 11.09
CA ILE A 75 12.27 10.55 10.93
C ILE A 75 11.02 10.09 11.68
N ALA A 76 10.83 10.59 12.91
CA ALA A 76 9.66 10.28 13.71
C ALA A 76 8.35 10.68 13.00
N LEU A 77 8.32 11.84 12.33
CA LEU A 77 7.14 12.28 11.57
C LEU A 77 6.84 11.36 10.39
N ILE A 78 7.84 11.03 9.56
CA ILE A 78 7.64 10.14 8.40
C ILE A 78 7.15 8.77 8.87
N CYS A 79 7.78 8.21 9.91
CA CYS A 79 7.35 6.95 10.51
C CYS A 79 5.92 7.03 11.08
N ALA A 80 5.57 8.13 11.76
CA ALA A 80 4.22 8.32 12.30
C ALA A 80 3.16 8.41 11.19
N ILE A 81 3.46 9.10 10.09
CA ILE A 81 2.58 9.18 8.92
C ILE A 81 2.43 7.80 8.27
N GLU A 82 3.53 7.07 8.06
CA GLU A 82 3.50 5.73 7.46
C GLU A 82 2.72 4.76 8.35
N LEU A 83 2.91 4.79 9.68
CA LEU A 83 2.16 3.97 10.64
C LEU A 83 0.68 4.34 10.69
N LEU A 84 0.33 5.63 10.64
CA LEU A 84 -1.07 6.08 10.60
C LEU A 84 -1.76 5.59 9.32
N LEU A 85 -1.12 5.77 8.17
CA LEU A 85 -1.65 5.32 6.89
C LEU A 85 -1.77 3.77 6.85
N LEU A 86 -0.81 3.04 7.42
CA LEU A 86 -0.90 1.59 7.57
C LEU A 86 -2.08 1.19 8.45
N ALA A 87 -2.27 1.87 9.59
CA ALA A 87 -3.39 1.61 10.49
C ALA A 87 -4.74 1.85 9.81
N LEU A 88 -4.87 2.92 9.02
CA LEU A 88 -6.07 3.19 8.22
C LEU A 88 -6.32 2.12 7.16
N LEU A 89 -5.27 1.62 6.50
CA LEU A 89 -5.38 0.57 5.51
C LEU A 89 -5.77 -0.79 6.15
N ILE A 90 -5.19 -1.12 7.30
CA ILE A 90 -5.58 -2.31 8.08
C ILE A 90 -7.04 -2.18 8.53
N ALA A 91 -7.46 -1.01 9.02
CA ALA A 91 -8.86 -0.78 9.39
C ALA A 91 -9.81 -1.00 8.20
N LYS A 92 -9.49 -0.43 7.02
CA LYS A 92 -10.24 -0.66 5.78
C LYS A 92 -10.31 -2.17 5.43
N ALA A 93 -9.18 -2.88 5.53
CA ALA A 93 -9.11 -4.31 5.25
C ALA A 93 -10.00 -5.13 6.19
N VAL A 94 -9.91 -4.86 7.50
CA VAL A 94 -10.74 -5.50 8.52
C VAL A 94 -12.22 -5.19 8.29
N THR A 95 -12.58 -3.93 8.02
CA THR A 95 -13.97 -3.56 7.73
C THR A 95 -14.51 -4.31 6.51
N LEU A 96 -13.79 -4.34 5.39
CA LEU A 96 -14.23 -5.08 4.20
C LEU A 96 -14.32 -6.58 4.45
N PHE A 97 -13.34 -7.15 5.16
CA PHE A 97 -13.34 -8.56 5.53
C PHE A 97 -14.56 -8.89 6.41
N VAL A 98 -14.83 -8.13 7.47
CA VAL A 98 -15.98 -8.34 8.35
C VAL A 98 -17.30 -8.12 7.60
N CYS A 99 -17.42 -7.07 6.80
CA CYS A 99 -18.60 -6.83 5.96
C CYS A 99 -18.82 -7.93 4.92
N SER A 100 -17.79 -8.68 4.53
CA SER A 100 -17.92 -9.86 3.66
C SER A 100 -18.54 -11.08 4.35
N PHE A 101 -18.71 -11.06 5.67
CA PHE A 101 -19.44 -12.10 6.41
C PHE A 101 -20.81 -11.65 6.89
N ILE A 102 -20.95 -10.37 7.25
CA ILE A 102 -22.16 -9.83 7.90
C ILE A 102 -23.21 -9.33 6.90
N ALA A 103 -22.83 -8.96 5.66
CA ALA A 103 -23.76 -8.37 4.72
C ALA A 103 -24.93 -9.33 4.36
N ASP A 104 -26.16 -8.89 4.61
CA ASP A 104 -27.40 -9.63 4.29
C ASP A 104 -27.59 -9.83 2.79
N LEU A 105 -27.25 -8.80 2.01
CA LEU A 105 -27.34 -8.85 0.55
C LEU A 105 -26.15 -9.64 0.00
N GLU A 106 -26.45 -10.77 -0.64
CA GLU A 106 -25.44 -11.64 -1.24
C GLU A 106 -24.51 -10.87 -2.20
N ARG A 107 -25.06 -9.95 -3.00
CA ARG A 107 -24.27 -9.10 -3.89
C ARG A 107 -23.23 -8.26 -3.14
N ALA A 108 -23.64 -7.61 -2.05
CA ALA A 108 -22.75 -6.76 -1.25
C ALA A 108 -21.66 -7.59 -0.57
N ARG A 109 -22.04 -8.77 -0.06
CA ARG A 109 -21.13 -9.73 0.57
C ARG A 109 -19.94 -10.10 -0.32
N TRP A 110 -20.23 -10.56 -1.53
CA TRP A 110 -19.20 -10.99 -2.49
C TRP A 110 -18.43 -9.82 -3.11
N THR A 111 -19.07 -8.66 -3.27
CA THR A 111 -18.37 -7.44 -3.70
C THR A 111 -17.33 -7.00 -2.66
N ASN A 112 -17.67 -7.05 -1.36
CA ASN A 112 -16.74 -6.72 -0.28
C ASN A 112 -15.60 -7.74 -0.18
N ALA A 113 -15.91 -9.05 -0.32
CA ALA A 113 -14.88 -10.09 -0.39
C ALA A 113 -13.90 -9.84 -1.54
N CYS A 114 -14.42 -9.54 -2.74
CA CYS A 114 -13.62 -9.22 -3.91
C CYS A 114 -12.70 -8.01 -3.67
N LYS A 115 -13.24 -6.90 -3.16
CA LYS A 115 -12.44 -5.71 -2.82
C LYS A 115 -11.35 -6.02 -1.79
N PHE A 116 -11.66 -6.83 -0.79
CA PHE A 116 -10.67 -7.26 0.19
C PHE A 116 -9.52 -8.04 -0.48
N TRP A 117 -9.82 -9.10 -1.24
CA TRP A 117 -8.80 -9.98 -1.81
C TRP A 117 -8.00 -9.34 -2.94
N TRP A 118 -8.64 -8.54 -3.80
CA TRP A 118 -8.02 -8.09 -5.05
C TRP A 118 -7.61 -6.62 -5.08
N GLU A 119 -8.09 -5.81 -4.13
CA GLU A 119 -7.66 -4.41 -3.97
C GLU A 119 -6.85 -4.27 -2.68
N VAL A 120 -7.47 -4.52 -1.53
CA VAL A 120 -6.86 -4.12 -0.24
C VAL A 120 -5.73 -5.04 0.19
N LEU A 121 -5.82 -6.34 -0.04
CA LEU A 121 -4.77 -7.27 0.36
C LEU A 121 -3.45 -7.04 -0.41
N PRO A 122 -3.45 -6.87 -1.76
CA PRO A 122 -2.24 -6.44 -2.49
C PRO A 122 -1.74 -5.05 -2.05
N GLU A 123 -2.64 -4.14 -1.68
CA GLU A 123 -2.26 -2.83 -1.13
C GLU A 123 -1.51 -2.98 0.21
N LEU A 124 -1.95 -3.90 1.08
CA LEU A 124 -1.32 -4.18 2.37
C LEU A 124 0.06 -4.82 2.23
N THR A 125 0.23 -5.78 1.32
CA THR A 125 1.51 -6.49 1.13
C THR A 125 2.61 -5.58 0.58
N SER A 126 2.23 -4.53 -0.15
CA SER A 126 3.14 -3.55 -0.76
C SER A 126 3.08 -2.18 -0.09
N PHE A 127 2.48 -2.09 1.11
CA PHE A 127 2.33 -0.81 1.79
C PHE A 127 3.68 -0.20 2.16
N SER A 128 3.95 0.99 1.63
CA SER A 128 5.18 1.75 1.87
C SER A 128 4.98 3.19 1.40
N ALA A 129 5.54 4.17 2.11
CA ALA A 129 5.55 5.56 1.62
C ALA A 129 6.27 5.69 0.25
N MET A 130 7.22 4.78 -0.04
CA MET A 130 7.88 4.71 -1.35
C MET A 130 6.90 4.44 -2.50
N ARG A 131 5.72 3.86 -2.23
CA ARG A 131 4.71 3.60 -3.25
C ARG A 131 4.17 4.89 -3.88
N LEU A 132 4.34 6.05 -3.22
CA LEU A 132 4.02 7.34 -3.84
C LEU A 132 4.88 7.63 -5.09
N LEU A 133 6.04 7.00 -5.24
CA LEU A 133 6.83 7.03 -6.48
C LEU A 133 6.09 6.43 -7.67
N HIS A 134 5.24 5.42 -7.44
CA HIS A 134 4.42 4.82 -8.49
C HIS A 134 3.49 5.85 -9.14
N CYS A 135 2.96 6.79 -8.35
CA CYS A 135 2.12 7.86 -8.86
C CYS A 135 2.84 8.81 -9.81
N ALA A 136 4.18 8.83 -9.77
CA ALA A 136 5.04 9.64 -10.60
C ALA A 136 5.74 8.85 -11.72
N THR A 137 5.52 7.53 -11.81
CA THR A 137 6.01 6.72 -12.92
C THR A 137 5.43 7.24 -14.24
N PRO A 138 6.24 7.42 -15.30
CA PRO A 138 5.77 8.04 -16.55
C PRO A 138 4.53 7.38 -17.15
N SER A 139 4.42 6.05 -17.12
CA SER A 139 3.26 5.31 -17.63
C SER A 139 1.97 5.63 -16.87
N VAL A 140 2.04 5.72 -15.54
CA VAL A 140 0.90 6.04 -14.67
C VAL A 140 0.50 7.50 -14.84
N VAL A 141 1.48 8.41 -14.83
CA VAL A 141 1.24 9.84 -15.05
C VAL A 141 0.57 10.07 -16.40
N LEU A 142 1.03 9.40 -17.45
CA LEU A 142 0.45 9.53 -18.79
C LEU A 142 -1.00 9.04 -18.84
N ALA A 143 -1.29 7.87 -18.26
CA ALA A 143 -2.66 7.36 -18.17
C ALA A 143 -3.59 8.29 -17.38
N ASP A 144 -3.09 8.84 -16.27
CA ASP A 144 -3.84 9.81 -15.45
C ASP A 144 -4.05 11.13 -16.18
N VAL A 145 -3.06 11.61 -16.92
CA VAL A 145 -3.15 12.83 -17.74
C VAL A 145 -4.23 12.68 -18.82
N PHE A 146 -4.29 11.54 -19.52
CA PHE A 146 -5.34 11.29 -20.50
C PHE A 146 -6.72 11.20 -19.87
N SER A 147 -6.83 10.46 -18.76
CA SER A 147 -8.09 10.34 -18.00
C SER A 147 -8.56 11.70 -17.48
N PHE A 148 -7.63 12.51 -16.98
CA PHE A 148 -7.90 13.84 -16.48
C PHE A 148 -8.26 14.82 -17.61
N ALA A 149 -7.59 14.76 -18.75
CA ALA A 149 -7.91 15.59 -19.92
C ALA A 149 -9.32 15.29 -20.45
N ALA A 150 -9.69 14.00 -20.55
CA ALA A 150 -11.03 13.58 -20.94
C ALA A 150 -12.11 14.08 -19.97
N TYR A 151 -11.81 14.10 -18.67
CA TYR A 151 -12.72 14.61 -17.64
C TYR A 151 -12.79 16.15 -17.59
N ALA A 152 -11.64 16.81 -17.66
CA ALA A 152 -11.51 18.26 -17.46
C ALA A 152 -11.97 19.06 -18.68
N GLY A 153 -11.90 18.50 -19.89
CA GLY A 153 -12.29 19.17 -21.14
C GLY A 153 -13.72 19.71 -21.11
N PRO A 154 -14.75 18.85 -20.97
CA PRO A 154 -16.15 19.30 -20.95
C PRO A 154 -16.45 20.28 -19.82
N ARG A 155 -15.78 20.14 -18.68
CA ARG A 155 -16.00 21.00 -17.51
C ARG A 155 -15.36 22.38 -17.67
N ALA A 156 -14.20 22.47 -18.31
CA ALA A 156 -13.53 23.74 -18.58
C ALA A 156 -14.29 24.58 -19.62
N GLU A 157 -15.01 23.93 -20.56
CA GLU A 157 -15.87 24.61 -21.52
C GLU A 157 -17.08 25.29 -20.84
N LEU A 158 -17.65 24.64 -19.81
CA LEU A 158 -18.77 25.18 -19.02
C LEU A 158 -18.34 26.27 -18.03
N ASP A 159 -17.27 26.04 -17.26
CA ASP A 159 -16.87 26.89 -16.12
C ASP A 159 -15.79 27.95 -16.49
N GLY A 160 -15.35 27.98 -17.76
CA GLY A 160 -14.34 28.89 -18.28
C GLY A 160 -12.88 28.49 -18.05
N TYR A 161 -11.97 29.18 -18.75
CA TYR A 161 -10.53 28.86 -18.80
C TYR A 161 -9.83 28.86 -17.43
N ALA A 162 -10.22 29.76 -16.52
CA ALA A 162 -9.60 29.87 -15.20
C ALA A 162 -9.85 28.62 -14.34
N THR A 163 -11.05 28.02 -14.44
CA THR A 163 -11.41 26.79 -13.73
C THR A 163 -10.60 25.62 -14.25
N GLY A 164 -10.45 25.50 -15.57
CA GLY A 164 -9.60 24.49 -16.21
C GLY A 164 -8.14 24.58 -15.74
N PHE A 165 -7.55 25.78 -15.77
CA PHE A 165 -6.17 25.99 -15.30
C PHE A 165 -6.01 25.62 -13.81
N ARG A 166 -6.94 26.02 -12.95
CA ARG A 166 -6.92 25.65 -11.53
C ARG A 166 -6.93 24.14 -11.32
N LEU A 167 -7.77 23.41 -12.07
CA LEU A 167 -7.84 21.96 -11.99
C LEU A 167 -6.51 21.31 -12.40
N TRP A 168 -5.92 21.76 -13.52
CA TRP A 168 -4.61 21.29 -13.98
C TRP A 168 -3.50 21.58 -12.97
N LEU A 169 -3.47 22.80 -12.41
CA LEU A 169 -2.50 23.18 -11.40
C LEU A 169 -2.58 22.27 -10.15
N VAL A 170 -3.79 22.00 -9.65
CA VAL A 170 -4.01 21.11 -8.51
C VAL A 170 -3.58 19.68 -8.83
N PHE A 171 -3.90 19.18 -10.02
CA PHE A 171 -3.48 17.86 -10.48
C PHE A 171 -1.95 17.73 -10.52
N THR A 172 -1.27 18.68 -11.16
CA THR A 172 0.19 18.70 -11.28
C THR A 172 0.86 18.85 -9.92
N LEU A 173 0.36 19.74 -9.06
CA LEU A 173 0.91 19.94 -7.72
C LEU A 173 0.79 18.67 -6.87
N LYS A 174 -0.35 17.97 -6.94
CA LYS A 174 -0.54 16.68 -6.24
C LYS A 174 0.50 15.66 -6.69
N LYS A 175 0.75 15.53 -8.00
CA LYS A 175 1.74 14.60 -8.55
C LYS A 175 3.16 14.95 -8.14
N LEU A 176 3.51 16.24 -8.16
CA LEU A 176 4.82 16.72 -7.71
C LEU A 176 5.03 16.42 -6.21
N MET A 177 4.02 16.63 -5.37
CA MET A 177 4.09 16.29 -3.95
C MET A 177 4.29 14.79 -3.71
N CYS A 178 3.55 13.93 -4.44
CA CYS A 178 3.76 12.49 -4.37
C CYS A 178 5.20 12.09 -4.77
N LEU A 179 5.75 12.72 -5.82
CA LEU A 179 7.13 12.48 -6.26
C LEU A 179 8.14 12.87 -5.18
N VAL A 180 8.04 14.08 -4.61
CA VAL A 180 8.97 14.56 -3.58
C VAL A 180 8.93 13.67 -2.34
N ILE A 181 7.74 13.39 -1.80
CA ILE A 181 7.57 12.53 -0.62
C ILE A 181 8.07 11.11 -0.91
N GLY A 182 7.76 10.57 -2.10
CA GLY A 182 8.20 9.26 -2.51
C GLY A 182 9.73 9.14 -2.63
N ILE A 183 10.39 10.15 -3.21
CA ILE A 183 11.86 10.22 -3.30
C ILE A 183 12.47 10.29 -1.91
N ASP A 184 11.96 11.14 -1.02
CA ASP A 184 12.49 11.27 0.34
C ASP A 184 12.35 9.95 1.12
N ALA A 185 11.19 9.29 1.05
CA ALA A 185 10.98 7.98 1.67
C ALA A 185 11.94 6.91 1.11
N PHE A 186 12.19 6.94 -0.21
CA PHE A 186 13.13 6.03 -0.86
C PHE A 186 14.57 6.29 -0.42
N LEU A 187 15.04 7.54 -0.46
CA LEU A 187 16.38 7.91 -0.02
C LEU A 187 16.61 7.55 1.45
N PHE A 188 15.61 7.75 2.31
CA PHE A 188 15.66 7.34 3.70
C PHE A 188 15.90 5.83 3.83
N LYS A 189 15.10 5.00 3.16
CA LYS A 189 15.24 3.54 3.23
C LYS A 189 16.55 3.04 2.61
N VAL A 190 17.02 3.67 1.52
CA VAL A 190 18.36 3.39 0.94
C VAL A 190 19.46 3.64 1.96
N ARG A 191 19.39 4.75 2.72
CA ARG A 191 20.39 5.09 3.75
C ARG A 191 20.37 4.09 4.91
N VAL A 192 19.19 3.70 5.38
CA VAL A 192 19.04 2.65 6.41
C VAL A 192 19.67 1.35 5.92
N ALA A 193 19.32 0.90 4.71
CA ALA A 193 19.89 -0.31 4.12
C ALA A 193 21.42 -0.22 3.94
N TYR A 194 21.93 0.94 3.53
CA TYR A 194 23.37 1.17 3.39
C TYR A 194 24.10 1.08 4.74
N SER A 195 23.52 1.66 5.80
CA SER A 195 24.08 1.57 7.15
C SER A 195 24.14 0.14 7.68
N ASP A 196 23.22 -0.74 7.24
CA ASP A 196 23.23 -2.15 7.63
C ASP A 196 24.23 -2.99 6.84
N ILE A 197 24.57 -2.59 5.61
CA ILE A 197 25.59 -3.24 4.76
C ILE A 197 27.00 -2.94 5.24
N HIS A 198 27.25 -1.74 5.77
CA HIS A 198 28.60 -1.30 6.14
C HIS A 198 29.06 -1.77 7.52
N LYS A 199 28.21 -2.49 8.28
CA LYS A 199 28.63 -3.16 9.52
C LYS A 199 29.53 -4.34 9.12
N ASP A 200 30.73 -4.41 9.68
CA ASP A 200 31.79 -5.37 9.29
C ASP A 200 31.37 -6.86 9.34
N GLU A 201 30.27 -7.16 10.02
CA GLU A 201 29.65 -8.48 10.04
C GLU A 201 28.23 -8.40 9.45
N LEU A 202 28.03 -9.04 8.29
CA LEU A 202 26.71 -9.27 7.71
C LEU A 202 25.92 -10.26 8.57
N GLY A 203 25.37 -9.77 9.68
CA GLY A 203 24.48 -10.55 10.53
C GLY A 203 23.19 -10.94 9.79
N PRO A 204 22.51 -12.01 10.24
CA PRO A 204 21.25 -12.47 9.64
C PRO A 204 20.16 -11.38 9.67
N TRP A 205 20.19 -10.48 10.65
CA TRP A 205 19.26 -9.35 10.75
C TRP A 205 19.50 -8.27 9.67
N SER A 206 20.75 -7.95 9.36
CA SER A 206 21.09 -7.03 8.26
C SER A 206 20.67 -7.62 6.91
N PHE A 207 20.91 -8.93 6.72
CA PHE A 207 20.47 -9.64 5.51
C PHE A 207 18.94 -9.63 5.36
N LEU A 208 18.20 -9.89 6.44
CA LEU A 208 16.74 -9.84 6.44
C LEU A 208 16.22 -8.42 6.13
N SER A 209 16.82 -7.39 6.73
CA SER A 209 16.44 -5.99 6.51
C SER A 209 16.69 -5.57 5.06
N LEU A 210 17.83 -5.97 4.48
CA LEU A 210 18.14 -5.75 3.07
C LEU A 210 17.16 -6.49 2.15
N THR A 211 16.83 -7.74 2.47
CA THR A 211 15.85 -8.54 1.72
C THR A 211 14.48 -7.88 1.74
N MET A 212 14.02 -7.43 2.92
CA MET A 212 12.77 -6.68 3.04
C MET A 212 12.80 -5.39 2.22
N PHE A 213 13.91 -4.66 2.23
CA PHE A 213 14.08 -3.46 1.41
C PHE A 213 13.97 -3.75 -0.09
N ILE A 214 14.59 -4.83 -0.58
CA ILE A 214 14.48 -5.27 -1.98
C ILE A 214 13.03 -5.62 -2.31
N VAL A 215 12.35 -6.39 -1.45
CA VAL A 215 10.92 -6.71 -1.63
C VAL A 215 10.07 -5.43 -1.70
N GLN A 216 10.38 -4.43 -0.88
CA GLN A 216 9.69 -3.14 -0.92
C GLN A 216 9.94 -2.39 -2.23
N ILE A 217 11.17 -2.38 -2.77
CA ILE A 217 11.47 -1.76 -4.07
C ILE A 217 10.72 -2.46 -5.20
N LEU A 218 10.76 -3.80 -5.23
CA LEU A 218 10.02 -4.60 -6.22
C LEU A 218 8.51 -4.32 -6.12
N GLY A 219 8.01 -4.11 -4.90
CA GLY A 219 6.62 -3.74 -4.64
C GLY A 219 6.21 -2.31 -5.03
N ILE A 220 7.15 -1.42 -5.36
CA ILE A 220 6.82 -0.06 -5.84
C ILE A 220 6.10 -0.13 -7.18
N VAL A 221 6.52 -1.04 -8.07
CA VAL A 221 5.91 -1.19 -9.40
C VAL A 221 4.87 -2.30 -9.33
N GLN A 222 3.61 -1.93 -9.15
CA GLN A 222 2.49 -2.88 -9.14
C GLN A 222 2.09 -3.28 -10.56
N LEU A 223 3.01 -3.98 -11.25
CA LEU A 223 2.78 -4.47 -12.61
C LEU A 223 1.53 -5.34 -12.69
N SER A 224 1.28 -6.19 -11.70
CA SER A 224 0.12 -7.10 -11.67
C SER A 224 -1.21 -6.34 -11.71
N MET A 225 -1.36 -5.25 -10.94
CA MET A 225 -2.58 -4.45 -10.96
C MET A 225 -2.77 -3.74 -12.30
N PHE A 226 -1.70 -3.16 -12.84
CA PHE A 226 -1.75 -2.44 -14.12
C PHE A 226 -2.12 -3.37 -15.28
N VAL A 227 -1.46 -4.52 -15.36
CA VAL A 227 -1.72 -5.50 -16.41
C VAL A 227 -3.14 -6.03 -16.31
N ARG A 228 -3.57 -6.38 -15.09
CA ARG A 228 -4.96 -6.78 -14.81
C ARG A 228 -5.98 -5.73 -15.28
N ASP A 229 -5.76 -4.46 -14.99
CA ASP A 229 -6.66 -3.39 -15.43
C ASP A 229 -6.69 -3.23 -16.95
N ARG A 230 -5.58 -3.47 -17.65
CA ARG A 230 -5.55 -3.47 -19.12
C ARG A 230 -6.30 -4.65 -19.72
N ILE A 231 -6.16 -5.85 -19.16
CA ILE A 231 -6.94 -7.01 -19.60
C ILE A 231 -8.43 -6.75 -19.40
N PHE A 232 -8.80 -6.17 -18.25
CA PHE A 232 -10.19 -5.80 -17.99
C PHE A 232 -10.69 -4.74 -18.96
N LEU A 233 -9.87 -3.75 -19.31
CA LEU A 233 -10.21 -2.75 -20.32
C LEU A 233 -10.42 -3.37 -21.70
N PHE A 234 -9.57 -4.34 -22.08
CA PHE A 234 -9.68 -5.05 -23.34
C PHE A 234 -10.97 -5.87 -23.43
N ILE A 235 -11.36 -6.56 -22.35
CA ILE A 235 -12.54 -7.44 -22.37
C ILE A 235 -13.85 -6.66 -22.21
N PHE A 236 -13.90 -5.73 -21.25
CA PHE A 236 -15.13 -5.04 -20.93
C PHE A 236 -15.29 -3.69 -21.64
N GLY A 237 -14.21 -3.08 -22.11
CA GLY A 237 -14.26 -1.78 -22.80
C GLY A 237 -14.50 -1.86 -24.31
N GLY A 238 -14.56 -3.07 -24.88
CA GLY A 238 -14.86 -3.29 -26.29
C GLY A 238 -13.89 -2.62 -27.26
N GLU A 239 -14.41 -2.24 -28.44
CA GLU A 239 -13.63 -1.63 -29.54
C GLU A 239 -13.06 -0.25 -29.15
N ASP A 240 -13.82 0.53 -28.38
CA ASP A 240 -13.47 1.92 -28.05
C ASP A 240 -12.36 2.03 -26.98
N SER A 241 -12.00 0.93 -26.31
CA SER A 241 -11.00 0.91 -25.23
C SER A 241 -11.29 1.91 -24.10
N ILE A 242 -12.56 2.27 -23.90
CA ILE A 242 -13.00 3.21 -22.85
C ILE A 242 -14.08 2.51 -22.02
N MET A 243 -13.79 2.25 -20.74
CA MET A 243 -14.73 1.57 -19.87
C MET A 243 -15.82 2.50 -19.34
N GLN A 244 -17.04 2.34 -19.86
CA GLN A 244 -18.24 3.05 -19.44
C GLN A 244 -18.66 2.68 -18.00
N PRO A 245 -19.46 3.51 -17.31
CA PRO A 245 -19.92 3.19 -15.94
C PRO A 245 -20.67 1.85 -15.84
N ALA A 246 -21.48 1.49 -16.86
CA ALA A 246 -22.18 0.22 -16.92
C ALA A 246 -21.22 -0.98 -17.05
N GLU A 247 -20.20 -0.86 -17.90
CA GLU A 247 -19.16 -1.88 -18.10
C GLU A 247 -18.30 -2.06 -16.84
N ARG A 248 -18.02 -0.98 -16.09
CA ARG A 248 -17.35 -1.08 -14.76
C ARG A 248 -18.21 -1.83 -13.75
N ALA A 249 -19.52 -1.60 -13.75
CA ALA A 249 -20.44 -2.33 -12.89
C ALA A 249 -20.46 -3.82 -13.27
N LEU A 250 -20.47 -4.14 -14.57
CA LEU A 250 -20.39 -5.51 -15.06
C LEU A 250 -19.07 -6.18 -14.67
N LYS A 251 -17.92 -5.51 -14.86
CA LYS A 251 -16.61 -5.95 -14.36
C LYS A 251 -16.69 -6.28 -12.86
N SER A 252 -17.21 -5.37 -12.04
CA SER A 252 -17.30 -5.58 -10.59
C SER A 252 -18.20 -6.77 -10.22
N ILE A 253 -19.30 -6.98 -10.93
CA ILE A 253 -20.20 -8.13 -10.73
C ILE A 253 -19.46 -9.42 -11.10
N TRP A 254 -18.84 -9.47 -12.28
CA TRP A 254 -18.06 -10.62 -12.73
C TRP A 254 -16.98 -11.00 -11.73
N GLN A 255 -16.21 -10.01 -11.25
CA GLN A 255 -15.18 -10.21 -10.25
C GLN A 255 -15.74 -10.81 -8.94
N ALA A 256 -16.85 -10.26 -8.44
CA ALA A 256 -17.53 -10.79 -7.26
C ALA A 256 -18.03 -12.23 -7.46
N MET A 257 -18.51 -12.57 -8.66
CA MET A 257 -18.94 -13.94 -8.98
C MET A 257 -17.77 -14.93 -9.02
N VAL A 258 -16.61 -14.55 -9.55
CA VAL A 258 -15.41 -15.41 -9.53
C VAL A 258 -15.01 -15.71 -8.09
N VAL A 259 -14.94 -14.69 -7.23
CA VAL A 259 -14.63 -14.88 -5.80
C VAL A 259 -15.67 -15.80 -5.13
N ARG A 260 -16.95 -15.60 -5.42
CA ARG A 260 -18.04 -16.48 -4.95
C ARG A 260 -17.81 -17.94 -5.36
N LYS A 261 -17.56 -18.19 -6.65
CA LYS A 261 -17.39 -19.54 -7.18
C LYS A 261 -16.15 -20.23 -6.59
N VAL A 262 -15.03 -19.53 -6.47
CA VAL A 262 -13.81 -20.06 -5.82
C VAL A 262 -14.08 -20.44 -4.36
N CYS A 263 -14.76 -19.57 -3.60
CA CYS A 263 -15.10 -19.85 -2.20
C CYS A 263 -16.15 -20.97 -2.03
N GLN A 264 -17.00 -21.23 -3.03
CA GLN A 264 -17.98 -22.31 -3.00
C GLN A 264 -17.39 -23.66 -3.42
N LEU A 265 -16.44 -23.67 -4.36
CA LEU A 265 -15.84 -24.88 -4.92
C LEU A 265 -14.71 -25.45 -4.05
N PHE A 266 -13.97 -24.59 -3.36
CA PHE A 266 -12.79 -24.98 -2.61
C PHE A 266 -12.95 -24.72 -1.10
N GLU A 267 -12.31 -25.55 -0.28
CA GLU A 267 -12.17 -25.30 1.16
C GLU A 267 -11.48 -23.94 1.40
N TRP A 268 -11.77 -23.28 2.52
CA TRP A 268 -11.34 -21.90 2.77
C TRP A 268 -9.83 -21.67 2.62
N GLN A 269 -8.98 -22.65 2.98
CA GLN A 269 -7.53 -22.56 2.84
C GLN A 269 -7.10 -22.54 1.37
N LYS A 270 -7.69 -23.45 0.58
CA LYS A 270 -7.42 -23.56 -0.87
C LYS A 270 -8.00 -22.35 -1.60
N ALA A 271 -9.22 -21.94 -1.26
CA ALA A 271 -9.83 -20.73 -1.81
C ALA A 271 -8.97 -19.49 -1.51
N THR A 272 -8.46 -19.36 -0.29
CA THR A 272 -7.54 -18.26 0.08
C THR A 272 -6.27 -18.30 -0.74
N ALA A 273 -5.62 -19.47 -0.86
CA ALA A 273 -4.43 -19.62 -1.67
C ALA A 273 -4.69 -19.21 -3.13
N ILE A 274 -5.77 -19.73 -3.74
CA ILE A 274 -6.18 -19.41 -5.11
C ILE A 274 -6.44 -17.90 -5.27
N LEU A 275 -7.18 -17.27 -4.35
CA LEU A 275 -7.52 -15.85 -4.46
C LEU A 275 -6.30 -14.93 -4.27
N ILE A 276 -5.31 -15.34 -3.46
CA ILE A 276 -4.05 -14.62 -3.29
C ILE A 276 -3.14 -14.79 -4.51
N THR A 277 -3.09 -15.98 -5.09
CA THR A 277 -2.23 -16.29 -6.24
C THR A 277 -2.90 -16.00 -7.58
N PHE A 278 -4.16 -15.55 -7.59
CA PHE A 278 -4.92 -15.31 -8.81
C PHE A 278 -4.26 -14.23 -9.67
N ASP A 279 -3.79 -14.62 -10.85
CA ASP A 279 -3.03 -13.77 -11.76
C ASP A 279 -3.69 -13.62 -13.14
N GLU A 280 -2.95 -13.04 -14.09
CA GLU A 280 -3.39 -12.87 -15.49
C GLU A 280 -3.54 -14.21 -16.20
N ASP A 281 -2.69 -15.20 -15.93
CA ASP A 281 -2.75 -16.51 -16.59
C ASP A 281 -4.03 -17.25 -16.19
N ASP A 282 -4.40 -17.20 -14.91
CA ASP A 282 -5.66 -17.75 -14.42
C ASP A 282 -6.86 -17.05 -15.04
N PHE A 283 -6.79 -15.73 -15.13
CA PHE A 283 -7.82 -14.94 -15.78
C PHE A 283 -7.96 -15.30 -17.27
N GLN A 284 -6.85 -15.42 -17.99
CA GLN A 284 -6.83 -15.79 -19.40
C GLN A 284 -7.42 -17.19 -19.63
N LYS A 285 -7.12 -18.16 -18.76
CA LYS A 285 -7.73 -19.50 -18.82
C LYS A 285 -9.25 -19.47 -18.60
N LEU A 286 -9.75 -18.57 -17.75
CA LEU A 286 -11.20 -18.41 -17.54
C LEU A 286 -11.91 -17.83 -18.77
N VAL A 287 -11.22 -16.99 -19.55
CA VAL A 287 -11.79 -16.33 -20.73
C VAL A 287 -11.65 -17.20 -22.00
N LEU A 288 -10.52 -17.88 -22.16
CA LEU A 288 -10.22 -18.65 -23.39
C LEU A 288 -10.76 -20.08 -23.41
N ASN A 289 -11.30 -20.59 -22.30
CA ASN A 289 -11.92 -21.91 -22.26
C ASN A 289 -13.32 -21.89 -22.92
N GLU A 290 -13.35 -21.55 -24.20
CA GLU A 290 -14.46 -21.82 -25.11
C GLU A 290 -14.23 -23.19 -25.78
N ASN A 291 -14.43 -24.28 -25.02
CA ASN A 291 -14.88 -25.58 -25.56
C ASN A 291 -14.13 -26.18 -26.78
N GLY A 292 -12.81 -26.34 -26.71
CA GLY A 292 -12.09 -27.24 -27.64
C GLY A 292 -12.29 -28.73 -27.29
N ASP A 293 -12.04 -29.09 -26.03
CA ASP A 293 -11.94 -30.51 -25.63
C ASP A 293 -13.05 -30.96 -24.67
N ILE A 294 -13.83 -30.02 -24.16
CA ILE A 294 -14.91 -30.30 -23.21
C ILE A 294 -16.10 -30.98 -23.92
N HIS A 295 -16.29 -30.79 -25.23
CA HIS A 295 -17.37 -31.43 -25.97
C HIS A 295 -17.20 -32.96 -26.08
N GLU A 296 -15.97 -33.47 -26.01
CA GLU A 296 -15.68 -34.92 -26.04
C GLU A 296 -15.85 -35.55 -24.64
N SER A 297 -15.53 -34.80 -23.57
CA SER A 297 -15.74 -35.28 -22.19
C SER A 297 -17.18 -35.05 -21.67
N LEU A 298 -17.90 -34.00 -22.10
CA LEU A 298 -19.30 -33.72 -21.72
C LEU A 298 -20.33 -34.54 -22.51
N MET A 299 -19.97 -35.08 -23.68
CA MET A 299 -20.75 -36.18 -24.30
C MET A 299 -20.74 -37.45 -23.40
N SER A 300 -19.80 -37.55 -22.46
CA SER A 300 -19.71 -38.70 -21.54
C SER A 300 -20.24 -38.43 -20.12
N THR A 301 -20.48 -37.17 -19.72
CA THR A 301 -20.97 -36.88 -18.36
C THR A 301 -21.93 -35.69 -18.36
N SER A 302 -23.22 -36.03 -18.39
CA SER A 302 -24.37 -35.13 -18.24
C SER A 302 -24.34 -34.42 -16.88
N VAL A 303 -23.73 -33.24 -16.81
CA VAL A 303 -23.95 -32.24 -15.76
C VAL A 303 -24.07 -30.88 -16.45
N GLY A 304 -25.12 -30.13 -16.09
CA GLY A 304 -25.66 -28.98 -16.83
C GLY A 304 -24.64 -27.92 -17.22
N SER A 305 -24.74 -27.51 -18.48
CA SER A 305 -24.04 -26.39 -19.11
C SER A 305 -24.22 -25.10 -18.30
N TRP A 306 -23.12 -24.51 -17.86
CA TRP A 306 -23.10 -23.20 -17.19
C TRP A 306 -22.47 -22.18 -18.14
N ASP A 307 -23.24 -21.15 -18.50
CA ASP A 307 -22.78 -20.00 -19.29
C ASP A 307 -22.77 -18.74 -18.39
N PRO A 308 -21.60 -18.27 -17.94
CA PRO A 308 -21.48 -17.11 -17.07
C PRO A 308 -22.01 -15.81 -17.66
N LEU A 309 -21.94 -15.65 -18.99
CA LEU A 309 -22.40 -14.43 -19.65
C LEU A 309 -23.93 -14.42 -19.75
N ALA A 310 -24.53 -15.59 -19.99
CA ALA A 310 -25.99 -15.74 -19.96
C ALA A 310 -26.56 -15.48 -18.56
N GLU A 311 -25.95 -16.01 -17.50
CA GLU A 311 -26.41 -15.78 -16.13
C GLU A 311 -26.22 -14.32 -15.69
N SER A 312 -25.12 -13.67 -16.10
CA SER A 312 -24.89 -12.24 -15.87
C SER A 312 -25.93 -11.37 -16.57
N ALA A 313 -26.28 -11.71 -17.82
CA ALA A 313 -27.28 -11.00 -18.61
C ALA A 313 -28.69 -11.17 -18.03
N VAL A 314 -29.03 -12.37 -17.53
CA VAL A 314 -30.29 -12.63 -16.83
C VAL A 314 -30.36 -11.84 -15.53
N PHE A 315 -29.28 -11.81 -14.75
CA PHE A 315 -29.27 -11.04 -13.49
C PHE A 315 -29.35 -9.52 -13.73
N ALA A 316 -28.70 -9.02 -14.79
CA ALA A 316 -28.80 -7.63 -15.20
C ALA A 316 -30.21 -7.26 -15.70
N SER A 317 -30.86 -8.15 -16.44
CA SER A 317 -32.22 -7.92 -16.93
C SER A 317 -33.26 -7.98 -15.81
N GLU A 318 -33.14 -8.92 -14.87
CA GLU A 318 -34.02 -8.97 -13.68
C GLU A 318 -33.85 -7.73 -12.78
N SER A 319 -32.62 -7.26 -12.57
CA SER A 319 -32.36 -6.04 -11.81
C SER A 319 -32.86 -4.77 -12.50
N LEU A 320 -32.93 -4.75 -13.84
CA LEU A 320 -33.51 -3.63 -14.59
C LEU A 320 -35.04 -3.69 -14.53
N LEU A 321 -35.63 -4.87 -14.67
CA LEU A 321 -37.08 -5.07 -14.59
C LEU A 321 -37.63 -4.74 -13.19
N SER A 322 -36.88 -5.06 -12.12
CA SER A 322 -37.30 -4.71 -10.76
C SER A 322 -37.33 -3.19 -10.54
N ARG A 323 -36.41 -2.43 -11.15
CA ARG A 323 -36.38 -0.97 -11.07
C ARG A 323 -37.51 -0.32 -11.87
N ILE A 324 -37.78 -0.81 -13.08
CA ILE A 324 -38.91 -0.32 -13.89
C ILE A 324 -40.23 -0.57 -13.17
N SER A 325 -40.38 -1.72 -12.51
CA SER A 325 -41.58 -2.05 -11.74
C SER A 325 -41.76 -1.20 -10.46
N GLU A 326 -40.69 -0.60 -9.92
CA GLU A 326 -40.78 0.30 -8.77
C GLU A 326 -41.18 1.72 -9.21
N ASP A 327 -40.64 2.22 -10.33
CA ASP A 327 -41.01 3.54 -10.89
C ASP A 327 -42.51 3.59 -11.29
N ASP A 328 -43.07 2.51 -11.86
CA ASP A 328 -44.49 2.44 -12.23
C ASP A 328 -45.45 2.48 -11.02
N LYS A 329 -44.97 2.15 -9.82
CA LYS A 329 -45.80 2.19 -8.59
C LYS A 329 -45.84 3.57 -7.96
N GLU A 330 -44.80 4.38 -8.15
CA GLU A 330 -44.79 5.74 -7.61
C GLU A 330 -45.70 6.68 -8.41
N GLU A 331 -45.84 6.48 -9.73
CA GLU A 331 -46.65 7.35 -10.60
C GLU A 331 -48.17 7.24 -10.38
N HIS A 332 -48.65 6.21 -9.68
CA HIS A 332 -50.06 6.02 -9.35
C HIS A 332 -50.48 6.50 -7.95
N THR A 333 -49.58 7.14 -7.21
CA THR A 333 -49.88 7.63 -5.84
C THR A 333 -49.90 9.16 -5.69
N VAL A 334 -49.97 9.90 -6.81
CA VAL A 334 -50.08 11.37 -6.84
C VAL A 334 -51.47 11.83 -7.25
#